data_AF-G2QMS5-F1
#
_entry.id   AF-G2QMS5-F1
#
_cell.length_a   1.000
_cell.length_b   1.000
_cell.length_c   1.000
_cell.angle_alpha   90.00
_cell.angle_beta   90.00
_cell.angle_gamma   90.00
#
_symmetry.space_group_name_H-M   'P 1'
#
loop_
_entity.id
_entity.type
_entity.pdbx_description
1 polymer ?
#
loop_
_entity_poly.entity_id
_entity_poly.type
_entity_poly.pdbx_seq_one_letter_code
_entity_poly.pdbx_strand_id
1 'polypeptide(L)'
;MITRSLASVYDMVNRFINYKPPFPGDTGSPSGADAFLDFIEGALPPWLHDSIFPNVAFTCDAALRNSFGGLLVAFSLISRPAMFDTYLAASPALEYTSSGCNQTSNMPALMITRGRANYFRPLGMTEHCHDLFDLVKASRKVSDVVLNEYAGQDHAGVAASAITEGIDYFVDW
;
A
#
# COMPACT_ATOMS: atom_id res chain seq x y z
N MET A 1 -3.99 -9.68 -38.84
CA MET A 1 -4.74 -8.73 -37.99
C MET A 1 -5.03 -9.46 -36.69
N ILE A 2 -4.24 -9.23 -35.64
CA ILE A 2 -4.40 -9.92 -34.35
C ILE A 2 -5.24 -9.02 -33.46
N THR A 3 -6.49 -9.41 -33.21
CA THR A 3 -7.35 -8.79 -32.20
C THR A 3 -6.87 -9.21 -30.82
N ARG A 4 -5.97 -8.42 -30.21
CA ARG A 4 -5.72 -8.53 -28.77
C ARG A 4 -7.00 -8.08 -28.05
N SER A 5 -7.63 -9.01 -27.34
CA SER A 5 -8.57 -8.66 -26.26
C SER A 5 -7.87 -7.66 -25.34
N LEU A 6 -8.45 -6.48 -25.16
CA LEU A 6 -8.02 -5.50 -24.16
C LEU A 6 -8.40 -6.04 -22.79
N ALA A 7 -7.64 -7.01 -22.29
CA ALA A 7 -7.69 -7.34 -20.87
C ALA A 7 -7.32 -6.05 -20.11
N SER A 8 -8.20 -5.61 -19.22
CA SER A 8 -7.88 -4.54 -18.28
C SER A 8 -6.58 -4.90 -17.57
N VAL A 9 -5.65 -3.95 -17.47
CA VAL A 9 -4.41 -4.12 -16.67
C VAL A 9 -4.70 -4.32 -15.18
N TYR A 10 -5.96 -4.09 -14.76
CA TYR A 10 -6.45 -4.30 -13.42
C TYR A 10 -7.59 -5.30 -13.39
N ASP A 11 -7.39 -6.40 -12.66
CA ASP A 11 -8.48 -7.23 -12.17
C ASP A 11 -9.13 -6.53 -10.97
N MET A 12 -10.13 -5.70 -11.25
CA MET A 12 -10.74 -4.86 -10.23
C MET A 12 -11.43 -5.70 -9.14
N VAL A 13 -12.08 -6.82 -9.52
CA VAL A 13 -12.78 -7.68 -8.56
C VAL A 13 -11.81 -8.27 -7.55
N ASN A 14 -10.76 -8.92 -8.03
CA ASN A 14 -9.79 -9.54 -7.13
C ASN A 14 -8.99 -8.49 -6.35
N ARG A 15 -8.69 -7.32 -6.94
CA ARG A 15 -8.02 -6.24 -6.21
C ARG A 15 -8.87 -5.67 -5.07
N PHE A 16 -10.16 -5.46 -5.30
CA PHE A 16 -11.05 -4.96 -4.25
C PHE A 16 -11.15 -5.92 -3.07
N ILE A 17 -11.13 -7.23 -3.32
CA ILE A 17 -11.17 -8.24 -2.26
C ILE A 17 -9.80 -8.33 -1.58
N ASN A 18 -8.74 -8.60 -2.35
CA ASN A 18 -7.40 -8.88 -1.83
C ASN A 18 -6.76 -7.70 -1.11
N TYR A 19 -7.11 -6.46 -1.45
CA TYR A 19 -6.51 -5.28 -0.83
C TYR A 19 -7.36 -4.67 0.28
N LYS A 20 -8.54 -5.25 0.54
CA LYS A 20 -9.45 -4.77 1.58
C LYS A 20 -9.13 -5.42 2.94
N PRO A 21 -8.71 -4.63 3.95
CA PRO A 21 -8.56 -5.10 5.32
C PRO A 21 -9.89 -5.58 5.93
N PRO A 22 -9.86 -6.48 6.92
CA PRO A 22 -11.04 -6.77 7.72
C PRO A 22 -11.35 -5.56 8.63
N PHE A 23 -12.43 -4.84 8.33
CA PHE A 23 -12.86 -3.73 9.17
C PHE A 23 -13.79 -4.23 10.29
N PRO A 24 -13.57 -3.80 11.55
CA PRO A 24 -14.49 -4.13 12.64
C PRO A 24 -15.93 -3.72 12.30
N GLY A 25 -16.84 -4.69 12.26
CA GLY A 25 -18.27 -4.46 11.96
C GLY A 25 -18.67 -4.60 10.50
N ASP A 26 -17.74 -4.80 9.56
CA ASP A 26 -18.06 -5.14 8.16
C ASP A 26 -18.20 -6.66 8.00
N THR A 27 -19.41 -7.17 8.21
CA THR A 27 -19.72 -8.60 8.10
C THR A 27 -20.28 -9.02 6.74
N GLY A 28 -20.56 -8.05 5.85
CA GLY A 28 -21.25 -8.28 4.57
C GLY A 28 -20.35 -8.25 3.34
N SER A 29 -19.13 -7.71 3.45
CA SER A 29 -18.21 -7.58 2.32
C SER A 29 -17.02 -8.52 2.44
N PRO A 30 -16.60 -9.22 1.38
CA PRO A 30 -15.38 -10.02 1.40
C PRO A 30 -14.15 -9.13 1.70
N SER A 31 -13.36 -9.52 2.70
CA SER A 31 -12.02 -8.97 2.97
C SER A 31 -10.98 -10.06 2.72
N GLY A 32 -10.01 -9.78 1.85
CA GLY A 32 -8.97 -10.73 1.45
C GLY A 32 -7.56 -10.33 1.85
N ALA A 33 -7.36 -9.18 2.51
CA ALA A 33 -6.02 -8.68 2.82
C ALA A 33 -5.18 -9.64 3.63
N ASP A 34 -5.72 -10.25 4.70
CA ASP A 34 -4.94 -11.21 5.50
C ASP A 34 -4.51 -12.43 4.69
N ALA A 35 -5.44 -13.06 3.96
CA ALA A 35 -5.12 -14.22 3.11
C ALA A 35 -4.12 -13.87 2.01
N PHE A 36 -4.20 -12.66 1.46
CA PHE A 36 -3.27 -12.18 0.44
C PHE A 36 -1.88 -11.91 1.04
N LEU A 37 -1.81 -11.35 2.25
CA LEU A 37 -0.55 -11.19 2.98
C LEU A 37 0.04 -12.54 3.40
N ASP A 38 -0.78 -13.51 3.81
CA ASP A 38 -0.33 -14.88 4.11
C ASP A 38 0.33 -15.53 2.88
N PHE A 39 -0.25 -15.33 1.70
CA PHE A 39 0.36 -15.78 0.45
C PHE A 39 1.70 -15.08 0.18
N ILE A 40 1.74 -13.75 0.34
CA ILE A 40 2.98 -12.97 0.11
C ILE A 40 4.05 -13.37 1.11
N GLU A 41 3.73 -13.64 2.38
CA GLU A 41 4.70 -13.99 3.41
C GLU A 41 5.17 -15.45 3.29
N GLY A 42 4.22 -16.37 3.11
CA GLY A 42 4.48 -17.80 3.24
C GLY A 42 4.80 -18.53 1.94
N ALA A 43 4.38 -18.03 0.78
CA ALA A 43 4.51 -18.74 -0.50
C ALA A 43 5.40 -18.02 -1.51
N LEU A 44 5.33 -16.68 -1.56
CA LEU A 44 6.02 -15.91 -2.59
C LEU A 44 7.55 -15.88 -2.42
N PRO A 45 8.14 -15.51 -1.27
CA PRO A 45 9.59 -15.51 -1.07
C PRO A 45 10.24 -16.88 -1.30
N PRO A 46 9.72 -17.99 -0.75
CA PRO A 46 10.30 -19.31 -1.04
C PRO A 46 10.33 -19.63 -2.54
N TRP A 47 9.25 -19.33 -3.26
CA TRP A 47 9.22 -19.54 -4.71
C TRP A 47 10.20 -18.63 -5.45
N LEU A 48 10.29 -17.34 -5.09
CA LEU A 48 11.23 -16.40 -5.70
C LEU A 48 12.69 -16.82 -5.45
N HIS A 49 13.03 -17.14 -4.21
CA HIS A 49 14.38 -17.46 -3.80
C HIS A 49 14.82 -18.79 -4.40
N ASP A 50 14.01 -19.84 -4.26
CA ASP A 50 14.43 -21.19 -4.62
C ASP A 50 14.28 -21.49 -6.12
N SER A 51 13.26 -20.90 -6.77
CA SER A 51 12.92 -21.24 -8.16
C SER A 51 13.39 -20.22 -9.18
N ILE A 52 13.31 -18.92 -8.87
CA ILE A 52 13.59 -17.85 -9.85
C ILE A 52 15.01 -17.30 -9.67
N PHE A 53 15.46 -17.09 -8.43
CA PHE A 53 16.74 -16.46 -8.12
C PHE A 53 17.60 -17.26 -7.12
N PRO A 54 17.91 -18.55 -7.39
CA PRO A 54 18.62 -19.43 -6.44
C PRO A 54 20.05 -18.99 -6.08
N ASN A 55 20.61 -18.04 -6.83
CA ASN A 55 21.98 -17.54 -6.65
C ASN A 55 22.02 -16.07 -6.20
N VAL A 56 20.88 -15.51 -5.77
CA VAL A 56 20.79 -14.13 -5.25
C VAL A 56 20.59 -14.19 -3.74
N ALA A 57 21.40 -13.45 -3.01
CA ALA A 57 21.18 -13.22 -1.59
C ALA A 57 20.26 -12.01 -1.42
N PHE A 58 19.08 -12.23 -0.88
CA PHE A 58 18.12 -11.18 -0.53
C PHE A 58 18.49 -10.62 0.85
N THR A 59 18.62 -9.30 0.96
CA THR A 59 19.08 -8.62 2.19
C THR A 59 18.00 -7.78 2.85
N CYS A 60 17.01 -7.34 2.07
CA CYS A 60 15.90 -6.53 2.53
C CYS A 60 14.73 -6.64 1.55
N ASP A 61 13.51 -6.45 2.06
CA ASP A 61 12.28 -6.51 1.27
C ASP A 61 11.48 -5.21 1.37
N ALA A 62 10.86 -4.78 0.27
CA ALA A 62 10.00 -3.60 0.23
C ALA A 62 8.62 -3.89 -0.33
N ALA A 63 7.59 -3.28 0.27
CA ALA A 63 6.22 -3.30 -0.24
C ALA A 63 5.86 -1.93 -0.85
N LEU A 64 5.65 -1.88 -2.16
CA LEU A 64 5.24 -0.68 -2.89
C LEU A 64 3.91 -0.86 -3.60
N ARG A 65 2.93 0.00 -3.29
CA ARG A 65 1.64 0.01 -3.98
C ARG A 65 0.96 1.38 -4.00
N ASN A 66 0.14 1.59 -5.03
CA ASN A 66 -0.72 2.77 -5.18
C ASN A 66 -2.18 2.49 -4.77
N SER A 67 -2.90 3.51 -4.29
CA SER A 67 -4.36 3.50 -4.10
C SER A 67 -4.83 2.41 -3.12
N PHE A 68 -5.74 1.52 -3.54
CA PHE A 68 -6.14 0.35 -2.74
C PHE A 68 -4.96 -0.51 -2.33
N GLY A 69 -3.96 -0.64 -3.20
CA GLY A 69 -2.75 -1.34 -2.79
C GLY A 69 -1.97 -0.57 -1.73
N GLY A 70 -1.96 0.77 -1.77
CA GLY A 70 -1.38 1.60 -0.71
C GLY A 70 -2.09 1.41 0.63
N LEU A 71 -3.42 1.22 0.62
CA LEU A 71 -4.19 0.81 1.80
C LEU A 71 -3.72 -0.56 2.33
N LEU A 72 -3.51 -1.55 1.46
CA LEU A 72 -2.95 -2.85 1.87
C LEU A 72 -1.56 -2.69 2.48
N VAL A 73 -0.71 -1.84 1.91
CA VAL A 73 0.63 -1.56 2.43
C VAL A 73 0.55 -0.96 3.83
N ALA A 74 -0.27 0.08 4.04
CA ALA A 74 -0.54 0.64 5.36
C ALA A 74 -1.12 -0.42 6.31
N PHE A 75 -2.05 -1.25 5.87
CA PHE A 75 -2.59 -2.33 6.69
C PHE A 75 -1.53 -3.38 7.05
N SER A 76 -0.63 -3.76 6.15
CA SER A 76 0.45 -4.72 6.43
C SER A 76 1.45 -4.13 7.44
N LEU A 77 1.71 -2.83 7.34
CA LEU A 77 2.52 -2.10 8.29
C LEU A 77 1.96 -2.17 9.70
N ILE A 78 0.64 -2.02 9.75
CA ILE A 78 -0.18 -2.17 10.92
C ILE A 78 -0.18 -3.63 11.33
N SER A 79 -0.92 -4.49 10.71
CA SER A 79 -1.06 -5.89 11.13
C SER A 79 0.25 -6.68 11.33
N ARG A 80 1.30 -6.43 10.53
CA ARG A 80 2.52 -7.26 10.41
C ARG A 80 3.80 -6.42 10.16
N PRO A 81 4.23 -5.56 11.10
CA PRO A 81 5.30 -4.57 10.87
C PRO A 81 6.68 -5.16 10.53
N ALA A 82 6.91 -6.45 10.81
CA ALA A 82 8.16 -7.15 10.51
C ALA A 82 8.15 -7.87 9.15
N MET A 83 7.05 -7.81 8.39
CA MET A 83 6.91 -8.53 7.11
C MET A 83 7.79 -7.95 6.01
N PHE A 84 8.04 -6.64 6.03
CA PHE A 84 8.91 -5.94 5.09
C PHE A 84 9.86 -4.99 5.83
N ASP A 85 10.97 -4.66 5.16
CA ASP A 85 11.91 -3.65 5.63
C ASP A 85 11.51 -2.23 5.28
N THR A 86 10.81 -2.06 4.17
CA THR A 86 10.38 -0.73 3.70
C THR A 86 8.95 -0.82 3.19
N TYR A 87 8.11 0.15 3.57
CA TYR A 87 6.74 0.21 3.06
C TYR A 87 6.46 1.56 2.43
N LEU A 88 5.99 1.51 1.18
CA LEU A 88 5.86 2.61 0.25
C LEU A 88 4.39 2.65 -0.22
N ALA A 89 3.57 3.44 0.47
CA ALA A 89 2.15 3.59 0.19
C ALA A 89 1.89 4.87 -0.61
N ALA A 90 1.74 4.73 -1.92
CA ALA A 90 1.37 5.85 -2.80
C ALA A 90 -0.14 6.07 -2.76
N SER A 91 -0.55 7.31 -2.44
CA SER A 91 -1.96 7.76 -2.41
C SER A 91 -2.92 6.72 -1.83
N PRO A 92 -2.68 6.26 -0.59
CA PRO A 92 -3.45 5.18 0.01
C PRO A 92 -4.92 5.57 0.14
N ALA A 93 -5.82 4.64 -0.21
CA ALA A 93 -7.27 4.84 -0.15
C ALA A 93 -7.80 4.76 1.30
N LEU A 94 -7.36 5.68 2.16
CA LEU A 94 -7.69 5.75 3.59
C LEU A 94 -9.13 6.28 3.86
N GLU A 95 -9.92 6.53 2.82
CA GLU A 95 -11.32 6.93 2.98
C GLU A 95 -12.29 5.75 2.94
N TYR A 96 -11.82 4.56 2.57
CA TYR A 96 -12.68 3.40 2.27
C TYR A 96 -13.40 2.80 3.50
N THR A 97 -13.24 3.36 4.70
CA THR A 97 -13.77 2.82 5.96
C THR A 97 -15.15 3.34 6.38
N SER A 98 -15.73 4.28 5.66
CA SER A 98 -17.09 4.75 6.01
C SER A 98 -17.92 5.07 4.77
N SER A 99 -18.85 4.17 4.49
CA SER A 99 -20.09 4.38 3.73
C SER A 99 -19.97 5.11 2.39
N GLY A 100 -19.90 4.33 1.29
CA GLY A 100 -20.38 4.75 -0.02
C GLY A 100 -19.52 5.81 -0.73
N CYS A 101 -18.85 5.38 -1.80
CA CYS A 101 -18.08 6.23 -2.69
C CYS A 101 -18.90 7.45 -3.20
N ASN A 102 -18.49 8.67 -2.84
CA ASN A 102 -18.80 9.90 -3.55
C ASN A 102 -17.53 10.78 -3.53
N GLN A 103 -16.74 10.69 -4.60
CA GLN A 103 -15.49 11.43 -4.75
C GLN A 103 -15.75 12.79 -5.42
N THR A 104 -15.39 13.89 -4.77
CA THR A 104 -15.13 15.17 -5.43
C THR A 104 -13.85 15.83 -4.91
N SER A 105 -12.88 15.90 -5.83
CA SER A 105 -11.84 16.91 -6.06
C SER A 105 -10.67 17.13 -5.08
N ASN A 106 -9.46 16.94 -5.66
CA ASN A 106 -8.10 17.39 -5.34
C ASN A 106 -7.24 16.57 -4.34
N MET A 107 -6.13 16.04 -4.87
CA MET A 107 -5.08 15.18 -4.28
C MET A 107 -3.69 15.74 -4.66
N PRO A 108 -2.61 15.56 -3.84
CA PRO A 108 -1.79 14.33 -3.85
C PRO A 108 -1.15 13.96 -2.47
N ALA A 109 -0.83 12.67 -2.24
CA ALA A 109 0.07 12.26 -1.14
C ALA A 109 0.79 10.92 -1.43
N LEU A 110 2.10 10.84 -1.17
CA LEU A 110 2.87 9.61 -1.01
C LEU A 110 3.26 9.48 0.46
N MET A 111 2.89 8.35 1.04
CA MET A 111 3.17 8.00 2.40
C MET A 111 4.19 6.86 2.45
N ILE A 112 5.41 7.15 2.87
CA ILE A 112 6.46 6.15 3.12
C ILE A 112 6.47 5.86 4.62
N THR A 113 6.11 4.65 5.01
CA THR A 113 6.05 4.28 6.44
C THR A 113 6.62 2.88 6.69
N ARG A 114 7.29 2.69 7.84
CA ARG A 114 7.49 1.40 8.56
C ARG A 114 6.62 1.52 9.85
N GLY A 115 6.03 0.49 10.50
CA GLY A 115 5.29 0.58 11.81
C GLY A 115 3.74 0.58 11.96
N ARG A 116 3.23 -0.11 13.02
CA ARG A 116 1.81 -0.43 13.30
C ARG A 116 0.98 0.54 14.16
N ALA A 117 -0.24 0.94 13.72
CA ALA A 117 -1.32 1.55 14.53
C ALA A 117 -2.74 1.48 13.92
N ASN A 118 -3.79 1.27 14.74
CA ASN A 118 -5.21 1.20 14.35
C ASN A 118 -5.98 2.49 14.72
N TYR A 119 -6.67 3.16 13.78
CA TYR A 119 -7.97 3.88 13.90
C TYR A 119 -8.31 4.61 12.58
N PHE A 120 -9.59 4.77 12.20
CA PHE A 120 -10.03 5.49 10.98
C PHE A 120 -11.21 6.46 11.28
N ARG A 121 -11.23 7.63 10.61
CA ARG A 121 -12.34 8.63 10.56
C ARG A 121 -12.47 9.19 9.13
N PRO A 122 -13.62 9.67 8.65
CA PRO A 122 -13.75 10.24 7.29
C PRO A 122 -13.45 11.74 7.23
N LEU A 123 -12.63 12.11 6.22
CA LEU A 123 -12.61 13.31 5.36
C LEU A 123 -11.14 13.54 4.86
N GLY A 124 -10.90 13.43 3.55
CA GLY A 124 -9.71 13.95 2.86
C GLY A 124 -8.47 13.05 2.81
N MET A 125 -8.10 12.56 1.62
CA MET A 125 -6.91 11.71 1.43
C MET A 125 -5.61 12.35 1.93
N THR A 126 -5.45 13.67 1.75
CA THR A 126 -4.26 14.39 2.23
C THR A 126 -4.24 14.37 3.76
N GLU A 127 -5.33 14.77 4.40
CA GLU A 127 -5.49 14.80 5.85
C GLU A 127 -5.27 13.42 6.48
N HIS A 128 -5.77 12.35 5.86
CA HIS A 128 -5.53 10.98 6.33
C HIS A 128 -4.07 10.54 6.23
N CYS A 129 -3.37 10.97 5.18
CA CYS A 129 -1.94 10.69 5.04
C CYS A 129 -1.12 11.44 6.11
N HIS A 130 -1.48 12.69 6.42
CA HIS A 130 -0.88 13.46 7.51
C HIS A 130 -1.17 12.82 8.88
N ASP A 131 -2.42 12.45 9.16
CA ASP A 131 -2.79 11.80 10.42
C ASP A 131 -2.04 10.48 10.62
N LEU A 132 -2.01 9.63 9.60
CA LEU A 132 -1.30 8.36 9.68
C LEU A 132 0.22 8.60 9.82
N PHE A 133 0.78 9.62 9.14
CA PHE A 133 2.19 9.98 9.26
C PHE A 133 2.53 10.41 10.69
N ASP A 134 1.72 11.29 11.27
CA ASP A 134 1.90 11.77 12.64
C ASP A 134 1.79 10.63 13.65
N LEU A 135 0.84 9.70 13.46
CA LEU A 135 0.70 8.50 14.28
C LEU A 135 1.93 7.60 14.20
N VAL A 136 2.42 7.32 12.99
CA VAL A 136 3.60 6.47 12.76
C VAL A 136 4.84 7.12 13.35
N LYS A 137 5.04 8.42 13.13
CA LYS A 137 6.14 9.21 13.68
C LYS A 137 6.12 9.25 15.20
N ALA A 138 4.95 9.48 15.80
CA ALA A 138 4.77 9.50 17.25
C ALA A 138 5.04 8.13 17.91
N SER A 139 4.80 7.03 17.19
CA SER A 139 4.99 5.68 17.72
C SER A 139 6.44 5.36 18.09
N ARG A 140 7.42 6.00 17.42
CA ARG A 140 8.87 5.72 17.53
C ARG A 140 9.27 4.25 17.30
N LYS A 141 8.41 3.46 16.64
CA LYS A 141 8.67 2.04 16.34
C LYS A 141 9.36 1.81 14.99
N VAL A 142 9.81 2.90 14.37
CA VAL A 142 10.13 2.98 12.94
C VAL A 142 11.43 3.74 12.86
N SER A 143 12.37 3.26 12.03
CA SER A 143 13.69 3.87 11.93
C SER A 143 13.63 5.23 11.23
N ASP A 144 12.77 5.36 10.23
CA ASP A 144 12.56 6.59 9.48
C ASP A 144 11.11 6.65 8.94
N VAL A 145 10.64 7.86 8.63
CA VAL A 145 9.31 8.12 8.07
C VAL A 145 9.30 9.39 7.24
N VAL A 146 8.78 9.30 6.02
CA VAL A 146 8.75 10.40 5.04
C VAL A 146 7.36 10.56 4.44
N LEU A 147 6.92 11.81 4.27
CA LEU A 147 5.67 12.17 3.60
C LEU A 147 6.02 13.18 2.51
N ASN A 148 5.71 12.82 1.25
CA ASN A 148 5.97 13.65 0.09
C ASN A 148 4.66 14.00 -0.62
N GLU A 149 4.52 15.28 -0.97
CA GLU A 149 3.38 15.80 -1.73
C GLU A 149 3.84 16.27 -3.10
N TYR A 150 3.20 15.75 -4.15
CA TYR A 150 3.56 16.04 -5.53
C TYR A 150 2.62 17.07 -6.16
N ALA A 151 2.95 18.35 -6.01
CA ALA A 151 2.15 19.43 -6.55
C ALA A 151 1.88 19.27 -8.06
N GLY A 152 0.60 19.41 -8.45
CA GLY A 152 0.19 19.34 -9.85
C GLY A 152 0.06 17.93 -10.43
N GLN A 153 0.20 16.87 -9.62
CA GLN A 153 -0.03 15.50 -10.05
C GLN A 153 -1.41 14.99 -9.63
N ASP A 154 -2.05 14.24 -10.52
CA ASP A 154 -3.28 13.52 -10.20
C ASP A 154 -3.00 12.15 -9.58
N HIS A 155 -4.06 11.45 -9.16
CA HIS A 155 -3.99 10.14 -8.49
C HIS A 155 -3.24 9.05 -9.28
N ALA A 156 -3.23 9.14 -10.61
CA ALA A 156 -2.51 8.19 -11.45
C ALA A 156 -1.07 8.66 -11.71
N GLY A 157 -0.88 9.96 -11.95
CA GLY A 157 0.42 10.59 -12.20
C GLY A 157 1.36 10.47 -11.01
N VAL A 158 0.83 10.62 -9.79
CA VAL A 158 1.61 10.45 -8.56
C VAL A 158 2.16 9.04 -8.38
N ALA A 159 1.50 8.02 -8.93
CA ALA A 159 1.96 6.65 -8.81
C ALA A 159 3.34 6.44 -9.46
N ALA A 160 3.60 7.06 -10.61
CA ALA A 160 4.88 6.92 -11.30
C ALA A 160 6.02 7.62 -10.55
N SER A 161 5.76 8.84 -10.06
CA SER A 161 6.72 9.60 -9.24
C SER A 161 7.05 8.84 -7.96
N ALA A 162 6.02 8.36 -7.27
CA ALA A 162 6.16 7.61 -6.03
C ALA A 162 6.89 6.26 -6.21
N ILE A 163 6.70 5.58 -7.34
CA ILE A 163 7.45 4.37 -7.65
C ILE A 163 8.94 4.68 -7.80
N THR A 164 9.25 5.71 -8.59
CA THR A 164 10.64 6.08 -8.88
C THR A 164 11.36 6.48 -7.60
N GLU A 165 10.80 7.44 -6.87
CA GLU A 165 11.40 7.92 -5.62
C GLU A 165 11.39 6.87 -4.52
N GLY A 166 10.37 6.00 -4.47
CA GLY A 166 10.33 4.91 -3.51
C GLY A 166 11.40 3.85 -3.75
N ILE A 167 11.77 3.59 -5.01
CA ILE A 167 12.89 2.69 -5.33
C ILE A 167 14.21 3.34 -4.93
N ASP A 168 14.41 4.62 -5.27
CA ASP A 168 15.63 5.35 -4.88
C ASP A 168 15.78 5.36 -3.35
N TYR A 169 14.70 5.67 -2.62
CA TYR A 169 14.66 5.62 -1.15
C TYR A 169 15.01 4.24 -0.58
N PHE A 170 14.59 3.16 -1.24
CA PHE A 170 14.87 1.80 -0.79
C PHE A 170 16.31 1.35 -1.07
N VAL A 171 16.89 1.80 -2.18
CA VAL A 171 18.24 1.37 -2.63
C VAL A 171 19.34 2.22 -2.02
N ASP A 172 19.12 3.52 -1.83
CA ASP A 172 20.13 4.46 -1.33
C ASP A 172 20.31 4.42 0.19
N TRP A 173 19.69 3.44 0.88
CA TRP A 173 19.71 3.30 2.33
C TRP A 173 20.43 2.04 2.81
#